data_AF-A0A242CU85-F1
#
_entry.id   AF-A0A242CU85-F1
#
_cell.length_a   1.000
_cell.length_b   1.000
_cell.length_c   1.000
_cell.angle_alpha   90.00
_cell.angle_beta   90.00
_cell.angle_gamma   90.00
#
_symmetry.space_group_name_H-M   'P 1'
#
loop_
_entity.id
_entity.type
_entity.pdbx_description
1 polymer ?
#
loop_
_entity_poly.entity_id
_entity_poly.type
_entity_poly.pdbx_seq_one_letter_code
_entity_poly.pdbx_strand_id
1 'polypeptide(L)'
;MKNITLTTLIAASLFLAACSNGEQENTITEQSKTIESQARTIESLETEVATLESATNESSKEDSKTLTDAELDEIIGDKILVPDPTLKSKEQVESEFKAAGFTPNFVVAFDGGNDQYAGFCSRLNEQPALTYISYSDSKDRSGFYADEGATINVGYFEKKDE
;
A
#
# COMPACT_ATOMS: atom_id res chain seq x y z
N MET A 1 20.59 -4.34 38.96
CA MET A 1 20.07 -5.72 38.76
C MET A 1 20.45 -6.15 37.34
N LYS A 2 21.07 -7.34 37.25
CA LYS A 2 21.50 -8.20 36.11
C LYS A 2 21.02 -7.81 34.69
N ASN A 3 21.93 -7.56 33.72
CA ASN A 3 22.55 -8.50 32.76
C ASN A 3 21.57 -9.26 31.85
N ILE A 4 21.62 -9.01 30.53
CA ILE A 4 21.48 -10.05 29.49
C ILE A 4 22.42 -9.70 28.32
N THR A 5 23.64 -10.25 28.39
CA THR A 5 24.51 -10.55 27.24
C THR A 5 23.82 -11.57 26.35
N LEU A 6 23.59 -11.23 25.08
CA LEU A 6 23.06 -12.14 24.06
C LEU A 6 24.20 -13.00 23.51
N THR A 7 24.67 -13.92 24.35
CA THR A 7 25.55 -15.02 24.00
C THR A 7 24.65 -16.16 23.49
N THR A 8 24.52 -16.28 22.17
CA THR A 8 23.81 -17.41 21.52
C THR A 8 24.71 -17.82 20.34
N LEU A 9 25.60 -18.79 20.49
CA LEU A 9 25.38 -20.24 20.46
C LEU A 9 26.09 -20.79 19.20
N ILE A 10 27.40 -21.00 19.31
CA ILE A 10 28.12 -21.90 18.40
C ILE A 10 28.94 -22.84 19.30
N ALA A 11 28.28 -23.88 19.78
CA ALA A 11 28.92 -24.99 20.46
C ALA A 11 28.24 -26.30 20.05
N ALA A 12 28.78 -26.91 19.01
CA ALA A 12 28.78 -28.35 18.69
C ALA A 12 29.43 -28.44 17.31
N SER A 13 30.44 -29.23 17.01
CA SER A 13 31.11 -30.33 17.67
C SER A 13 32.05 -30.85 16.60
N LEU A 14 33.33 -31.14 16.89
CA LEU A 14 34.08 -32.25 16.29
C LEU A 14 35.53 -32.26 16.80
N PHE A 15 35.74 -33.11 17.80
CA PHE A 15 37.05 -33.65 18.17
C PHE A 15 37.49 -34.70 17.14
N LEU A 16 38.81 -34.73 16.87
CA LEU A 16 39.64 -35.85 16.41
C LEU A 16 39.43 -36.41 14.98
N ALA A 17 40.44 -36.24 14.12
CA ALA A 17 41.44 -37.27 13.82
C ALA A 17 42.37 -36.79 12.69
N ALA A 18 43.68 -36.99 12.90
CA ALA A 18 44.69 -36.86 11.86
C ALA A 18 44.50 -37.96 10.81
N CYS A 19 44.18 -37.59 9.57
CA CYS A 19 44.43 -38.33 8.32
C CYS A 19 44.13 -37.40 7.13
N SER A 20 45.07 -37.28 6.18
CA SER A 20 45.01 -36.50 4.92
C SER A 20 45.26 -34.97 5.02
N ASN A 21 46.53 -34.58 5.05
CA ASN A 21 46.98 -33.17 4.97
C ASN A 21 46.70 -32.50 3.59
N GLY A 22 46.21 -33.21 2.58
CA GLY A 22 45.95 -32.63 1.25
C GLY A 22 44.52 -32.12 1.03
N GLU A 23 43.52 -32.71 1.68
CA GLU A 23 42.11 -32.30 1.52
C GLU A 23 41.68 -31.18 2.48
N GLN A 24 42.29 -31.11 3.67
CA GLN A 24 42.00 -30.05 4.64
C GLN A 24 42.45 -28.66 4.15
N GLU A 25 43.63 -28.54 3.54
CA GLU A 25 44.13 -27.25 3.04
C GLU A 25 43.29 -26.69 1.87
N ASN A 26 42.82 -27.57 0.97
CA ASN A 26 41.91 -27.18 -0.11
C ASN A 26 40.55 -26.73 0.44
N THR A 27 40.04 -27.40 1.47
CA THR A 27 38.76 -27.04 2.11
C THR A 27 38.87 -25.69 2.82
N ILE A 28 39.98 -25.43 3.53
CA ILE A 28 40.27 -24.15 4.19
C ILE A 28 40.40 -23.01 3.17
N THR A 29 41.03 -23.28 2.02
CA THR A 29 41.19 -22.29 0.94
C THR A 29 39.85 -21.91 0.30
N GLU A 30 38.99 -22.89 0.02
CA GLU A 30 37.65 -22.64 -0.55
C GLU A 30 36.71 -21.95 0.47
N GLN A 31 36.80 -22.32 1.76
CA GLN A 31 36.09 -21.60 2.83
C GLN A 31 36.55 -20.15 2.94
N SER A 32 37.86 -19.87 2.80
CA SER A 32 38.39 -18.51 2.85
C SER A 32 37.86 -17.64 1.71
N LYS A 33 37.82 -18.15 0.47
CA LYS A 33 37.21 -17.45 -0.68
C LYS A 33 35.71 -17.20 -0.48
N THR A 34 35.01 -18.16 0.13
CA THR A 34 33.57 -18.02 0.43
C THR A 34 33.34 -16.91 1.44
N ILE A 35 34.16 -16.82 2.49
CA ILE A 35 34.10 -15.75 3.51
C ILE A 35 34.39 -14.38 2.88
N GLU A 36 35.39 -14.27 2.01
CA GLU A 36 35.69 -13.01 1.32
C GLU A 36 34.55 -12.57 0.39
N SER A 37 33.93 -13.51 -0.33
CA SER A 37 32.78 -13.23 -1.19
C SER A 37 31.57 -12.77 -0.38
N GLN A 38 31.32 -13.42 0.76
CA GLN A 38 30.24 -13.04 1.67
C GLN A 38 30.49 -11.65 2.29
N ALA A 39 31.73 -11.34 2.68
CA ALA A 39 32.09 -10.03 3.22
C ALA A 39 31.81 -8.89 2.22
N ARG A 40 32.14 -9.09 0.93
CA ARG A 40 31.83 -8.11 -0.14
C ARG A 40 30.32 -7.96 -0.36
N THR A 41 29.57 -9.06 -0.23
CA THR A 41 28.11 -9.03 -0.38
C THR A 41 27.47 -8.25 0.77
N ILE A 42 27.95 -8.43 1.99
CA ILE A 42 27.48 -7.68 3.17
C ILE A 42 27.77 -6.19 3.00
N GLU A 43 28.98 -5.82 2.60
CA GLU A 43 29.35 -4.41 2.35
C GLU A 43 28.46 -3.76 1.27
N SER A 44 28.16 -4.49 0.20
CA SER A 44 27.25 -4.04 -0.86
C SER A 44 25.82 -3.82 -0.33
N LEU A 45 25.31 -4.75 0.49
CA LEU A 45 23.98 -4.66 1.07
C LEU A 45 23.88 -3.54 2.11
N GLU A 46 24.91 -3.34 2.93
CA GLU A 46 24.98 -2.22 3.88
C GLU A 46 24.97 -0.87 3.15
N THR A 47 25.67 -0.78 2.02
CA THR A 47 25.65 0.41 1.16
C THR A 47 24.27 0.63 0.54
N GLU A 48 23.63 -0.43 0.06
CA GLU A 48 22.28 -0.37 -0.53
C GLU A 48 21.24 0.07 0.51
N VAL A 49 21.30 -0.48 1.73
CA VAL A 49 20.46 -0.07 2.86
C VAL A 49 20.68 1.40 3.20
N ALA A 50 21.95 1.86 3.28
CA ALA A 50 22.24 3.26 3.57
C ALA A 50 21.68 4.21 2.48
N THR A 51 21.71 3.81 1.20
CA THR A 51 21.09 4.58 0.11
C THR A 51 19.57 4.56 0.14
N LEU A 52 18.95 3.45 0.57
CA LEU A 52 17.51 3.36 0.73
C LEU A 52 17.02 4.18 1.93
N GLU A 53 17.76 4.17 3.04
CA GLU A 53 17.48 4.99 4.21
C GLU A 53 17.62 6.49 3.91
N SER A 54 18.63 6.90 3.13
CA SER A 54 18.78 8.30 2.71
C SER A 54 17.67 8.74 1.75
N ALA A 55 17.31 7.91 0.77
CA ALA A 55 16.17 8.18 -0.12
C ALA A 55 14.84 8.27 0.63
N THR A 56 14.65 7.44 1.66
CA THR A 56 13.45 7.48 2.51
C THR A 56 13.39 8.76 3.37
N ASN A 57 14.54 9.23 3.87
CA ASN A 57 14.63 10.48 4.65
C ASN A 57 14.50 11.75 3.79
N GLU A 58 14.82 11.69 2.50
CA GLU A 58 14.56 12.79 1.56
C GLU A 58 13.11 12.79 1.06
N SER A 59 12.51 11.62 0.81
CA SER A 59 11.10 11.49 0.42
C SER A 59 10.11 11.90 1.53
N SER A 60 10.53 11.92 2.80
CA SER A 60 9.70 12.31 3.94
C SER A 60 9.80 13.80 4.32
N LYS A 61 10.49 14.61 3.49
CA LYS A 61 10.63 16.07 3.62
C LYS A 61 9.92 16.87 2.53
N GLU A 62 9.09 16.25 1.70
CA GLU A 62 8.06 17.02 1.01
C GLU A 62 7.07 17.50 2.07
N ASP A 63 7.07 18.81 2.32
CA ASP A 63 6.03 19.50 3.07
C ASP A 63 4.67 19.08 2.49
N SER A 64 4.02 18.07 3.07
CA SER A 64 2.65 17.71 2.73
C SER A 64 1.77 18.84 3.28
N LYS A 65 1.68 19.92 2.52
CA LYS A 65 0.84 21.06 2.87
C LYS A 65 -0.60 20.56 2.79
N THR A 66 -1.15 20.19 3.94
CA THR A 66 -2.59 19.99 4.10
C THR A 66 -3.29 21.29 3.75
N LEU A 67 -4.37 21.20 2.97
CA LEU A 67 -5.19 22.36 2.64
C LEU A 67 -5.81 22.93 3.93
N THR A 68 -5.91 24.26 3.99
CA THR A 68 -6.65 24.95 5.04
C THR A 68 -8.16 24.79 4.83
N ASP A 69 -8.94 24.98 5.89
CA ASP A 69 -10.40 24.93 5.80
C ASP A 69 -10.97 25.90 4.75
N ALA A 70 -10.37 27.09 4.61
CA ALA A 70 -10.77 28.08 3.62
C ALA A 70 -10.48 27.62 2.17
N GLU A 71 -9.31 27.01 1.92
CA GLU A 71 -8.98 26.43 0.61
C GLU A 71 -9.94 25.26 0.28
N LEU A 72 -10.28 24.44 1.28
CA LEU A 72 -11.23 23.33 1.11
C LEU A 72 -12.65 23.82 0.83
N ASP A 73 -13.11 24.85 1.54
CA ASP A 73 -14.43 25.45 1.31
C ASP A 73 -14.53 26.09 -0.08
N GLU A 74 -13.45 26.68 -0.57
CA GLU A 74 -13.39 27.22 -1.94
C GLU A 74 -13.47 26.11 -3.00
N ILE A 75 -12.76 24.99 -2.80
CA ILE A 75 -12.75 23.86 -3.75
C ILE A 75 -14.09 23.09 -3.72
N ILE A 76 -14.62 22.83 -2.52
CA ILE A 76 -15.86 22.06 -2.33
C ILE A 76 -17.08 22.92 -2.71
N GLY A 77 -17.10 24.19 -2.31
CA GLY A 77 -18.26 25.07 -2.52
C GLY A 77 -19.54 24.48 -1.95
N ASP A 78 -20.62 24.49 -2.74
CA ASP A 78 -21.93 23.95 -2.37
C ASP A 78 -22.06 22.42 -2.58
N LYS A 79 -20.96 21.73 -2.92
CA LYS A 79 -20.98 20.29 -3.16
C LYS A 79 -21.11 19.50 -1.86
N ILE A 80 -21.73 18.35 -1.97
CA ILE A 80 -21.93 17.41 -0.87
C ILE A 80 -21.11 16.14 -1.08
N LEU A 81 -20.71 15.52 0.04
CA LEU A 81 -19.91 14.30 0.05
C LEU A 81 -20.71 13.13 -0.52
N VAL A 82 -20.15 12.47 -1.52
CA VAL A 82 -20.69 11.25 -2.11
C VAL A 82 -20.44 10.08 -1.16
N PRO A 83 -21.48 9.32 -0.76
CA PRO A 83 -21.31 8.14 0.08
C PRO A 83 -20.37 7.12 -0.58
N ASP A 84 -19.51 6.48 0.21
CA ASP A 84 -18.60 5.45 -0.30
C ASP A 84 -19.38 4.19 -0.71
N PRO A 85 -19.35 3.78 -2.00
CA PRO A 85 -20.06 2.59 -2.47
C PRO A 85 -19.29 1.27 -2.24
N THR A 86 -18.08 1.33 -1.70
CA THR A 86 -17.17 0.18 -1.54
C THR A 86 -17.77 -0.92 -0.66
N LEU A 87 -17.72 -2.16 -1.16
CA LEU A 87 -18.20 -3.38 -0.48
C LEU A 87 -19.70 -3.37 -0.11
N LYS A 88 -20.52 -2.59 -0.83
CA LYS A 88 -21.97 -2.50 -0.60
C LYS A 88 -22.78 -3.17 -1.71
N SER A 89 -24.02 -3.55 -1.42
CA SER A 89 -24.95 -4.04 -2.44
C SER A 89 -25.50 -2.89 -3.31
N LYS A 90 -26.18 -3.20 -4.43
CA LYS A 90 -26.87 -2.18 -5.24
C LYS A 90 -27.93 -1.44 -4.43
N GLU A 91 -28.69 -2.17 -3.64
CA GLU A 91 -29.78 -1.65 -2.81
C GLU A 91 -29.24 -0.74 -1.70
N GLN A 92 -28.12 -1.11 -1.07
CA GLN A 92 -27.47 -0.28 -0.06
C GLN A 92 -26.97 1.04 -0.66
N VAL A 93 -26.26 0.98 -1.78
CA VAL A 93 -25.78 2.19 -2.47
C VAL A 93 -26.93 3.05 -2.94
N GLU A 94 -28.00 2.45 -3.50
CA GLU A 94 -29.18 3.18 -3.93
C GLU A 94 -29.85 3.92 -2.78
N SER A 95 -30.00 3.26 -1.63
CA SER A 95 -30.58 3.87 -0.43
C SER A 95 -29.73 5.02 0.10
N GLU A 96 -28.41 4.82 0.20
CA GLU A 96 -27.50 5.83 0.75
C GLU A 96 -27.34 7.03 -0.18
N PHE A 97 -27.25 6.79 -1.50
CA PHE A 97 -27.12 7.87 -2.48
C PHE A 97 -28.39 8.71 -2.53
N LYS A 98 -29.58 8.09 -2.54
CA LYS A 98 -30.85 8.83 -2.48
C LYS A 98 -30.98 9.62 -1.18
N ALA A 99 -30.57 9.05 -0.04
CA ALA A 99 -30.58 9.75 1.24
C ALA A 99 -29.63 10.97 1.24
N ALA A 100 -28.53 10.90 0.49
CA ALA A 100 -27.60 11.99 0.27
C ALA A 100 -28.00 12.92 -0.91
N GLY A 101 -29.14 12.70 -1.58
CA GLY A 101 -29.60 13.58 -2.68
C GLY A 101 -29.01 13.26 -4.06
N PHE A 102 -28.44 12.08 -4.27
CA PHE A 102 -27.88 11.64 -5.55
C PHE A 102 -28.74 10.59 -6.26
N THR A 103 -28.53 10.48 -7.58
CA THR A 103 -29.10 9.39 -8.38
C THR A 103 -27.97 8.45 -8.83
N PRO A 104 -27.85 7.22 -8.30
CA PRO A 104 -26.83 6.30 -8.78
C PRO A 104 -27.21 5.73 -10.15
N ASN A 105 -26.27 5.71 -11.07
CA ASN A 105 -26.34 5.00 -12.35
C ASN A 105 -25.38 3.80 -12.30
N PHE A 106 -25.92 2.59 -12.21
CA PHE A 106 -25.10 1.38 -12.10
C PHE A 106 -24.56 0.96 -13.45
N VAL A 107 -23.23 0.94 -13.58
CA VAL A 107 -22.52 0.55 -14.80
C VAL A 107 -21.68 -0.70 -14.54
N VAL A 108 -21.63 -1.62 -15.51
CA VAL A 108 -20.80 -2.83 -15.40
C VAL A 108 -19.32 -2.43 -15.50
N ALA A 109 -18.54 -2.67 -14.45
CA ALA A 109 -17.17 -2.20 -14.35
C ALA A 109 -16.18 -3.08 -15.14
N PHE A 110 -16.39 -4.41 -15.13
CA PHE A 110 -15.62 -5.41 -15.85
C PHE A 110 -16.49 -6.63 -16.21
N ASP A 111 -16.25 -7.19 -17.38
CA ASP A 111 -16.91 -8.39 -17.88
C ASP A 111 -16.13 -9.64 -17.40
N GLY A 112 -16.56 -10.29 -16.30
CA GLY A 112 -16.03 -11.61 -15.91
C GLY A 112 -15.29 -11.78 -14.57
N GLY A 113 -15.69 -11.10 -13.49
CA GLY A 113 -15.22 -11.39 -12.13
C GLY A 113 -16.32 -11.99 -11.26
N ASN A 114 -16.04 -13.09 -10.54
CA ASN A 114 -16.98 -13.84 -9.70
C ASN A 114 -17.38 -13.15 -8.37
N ASP A 115 -16.94 -11.90 -8.15
CA ASP A 115 -17.09 -11.23 -6.86
C ASP A 115 -18.29 -10.28 -6.86
N GLN A 116 -19.27 -10.59 -6.02
CA GLN A 116 -20.56 -9.91 -5.87
C GLN A 116 -20.47 -8.54 -5.15
N TYR A 117 -19.30 -7.91 -5.09
CA TYR A 117 -19.11 -6.69 -4.30
C TYR A 117 -18.89 -5.48 -5.18
N ALA A 118 -19.76 -4.50 -4.96
CA ALA A 118 -19.69 -3.21 -5.61
C ALA A 118 -18.56 -2.35 -5.07
N GLY A 119 -18.25 -1.31 -5.84
CA GLY A 119 -17.46 -0.20 -5.37
C GLY A 119 -15.99 -0.36 -5.70
N PHE A 120 -15.72 -0.42 -6.99
CA PHE A 120 -14.46 0.10 -7.47
C PHE A 120 -14.52 1.63 -7.42
N CYS A 121 -13.87 2.23 -6.42
CA CYS A 121 -13.60 3.67 -6.35
C CYS A 121 -12.98 4.22 -7.64
N SER A 122 -12.34 3.37 -8.45
CA SER A 122 -11.74 3.78 -9.72
C SER A 122 -12.74 4.42 -10.68
N ARG A 123 -14.03 4.03 -10.68
CA ARG A 123 -15.04 4.64 -11.56
C ARG A 123 -15.56 6.00 -11.06
N LEU A 124 -15.41 6.32 -9.78
CA LEU A 124 -15.70 7.66 -9.27
C LEU A 124 -14.65 8.66 -9.77
N ASN A 125 -13.38 8.28 -9.82
CA ASN A 125 -12.29 9.12 -10.34
C ASN A 125 -12.41 9.45 -11.84
N GLU A 126 -13.20 8.70 -12.61
CA GLU A 126 -13.31 8.86 -14.06
C GLU A 126 -14.36 9.89 -14.50
N GLN A 127 -15.08 10.51 -13.57
CA GLN A 127 -16.24 11.34 -13.88
C GLN A 127 -15.93 12.84 -13.69
N PRO A 128 -16.14 13.68 -14.72
CA PRO A 128 -15.84 15.11 -14.64
C PRO A 128 -16.71 15.88 -13.64
N ALA A 129 -17.84 15.29 -13.21
CA ALA A 129 -18.76 15.90 -12.25
C ALA A 129 -18.31 15.73 -10.78
N LEU A 130 -17.22 15.00 -10.53
CA LEU A 130 -16.73 14.70 -9.19
C LEU A 130 -15.46 15.50 -8.88
N THR A 131 -15.43 16.09 -7.69
CA THR A 131 -14.24 16.73 -7.11
C THR A 131 -13.67 15.82 -6.04
N TYR A 132 -12.44 15.35 -6.22
CA TYR A 132 -11.78 14.49 -5.24
C TYR A 132 -10.87 15.31 -4.33
N ILE A 133 -11.06 15.18 -3.02
CA ILE A 133 -10.15 15.70 -1.99
C ILE A 133 -9.38 14.52 -1.41
N SER A 134 -8.05 14.55 -1.50
CA SER A 134 -7.22 13.44 -1.02
C SER A 134 -7.11 13.44 0.51
N TYR A 135 -6.80 12.28 1.08
CA TYR A 135 -6.55 12.15 2.52
C TYR A 135 -5.33 12.98 2.98
N SER A 136 -4.31 13.10 2.13
CA SER A 136 -3.15 13.96 2.37
C SER A 136 -3.51 15.44 2.39
N ASP A 137 -4.51 15.85 1.61
CA ASP A 137 -4.95 17.24 1.56
C ASP A 137 -5.86 17.59 2.73
N SER A 138 -6.75 16.67 3.13
CA SER A 138 -7.71 16.92 4.20
C SER A 138 -8.27 15.63 4.80
N LYS A 139 -7.54 15.07 5.77
CA LYS A 139 -7.90 13.86 6.53
C LYS A 139 -9.41 13.59 6.60
N ASP A 140 -10.12 14.41 7.38
CA ASP A 140 -11.53 14.18 7.72
C ASP A 140 -12.52 14.64 6.65
N ARG A 141 -12.06 15.45 5.68
CA ARG A 141 -12.88 15.92 4.54
C ARG A 141 -12.43 15.31 3.21
N SER A 142 -11.77 14.16 3.28
CA SER A 142 -11.31 13.44 2.09
C SER A 142 -12.46 12.63 1.51
N GLY A 143 -12.48 12.53 0.18
CA GLY A 143 -13.54 11.85 -0.55
C GLY A 143 -13.97 12.57 -1.82
N PHE A 144 -15.04 12.06 -2.42
CA PHE A 144 -15.64 12.61 -3.64
C PHE A 144 -16.78 13.56 -3.29
N TYR A 145 -16.81 14.72 -3.94
CA TYR A 145 -17.84 15.73 -3.79
C TYR A 145 -18.54 15.98 -5.12
N ALA A 146 -19.86 16.13 -5.09
CA ALA A 146 -20.68 16.46 -6.26
C ALA A 146 -21.82 17.41 -5.88
N ASP A 147 -22.41 18.05 -6.88
CA ASP A 147 -23.59 18.88 -6.66
C ASP A 147 -24.80 18.00 -6.28
N GLU A 148 -25.66 18.50 -5.39
CA GLU A 148 -26.91 17.81 -5.03
C GLU A 148 -27.77 17.55 -6.28
N GLY A 149 -28.40 16.38 -6.36
CA GLY A 149 -29.17 15.94 -7.52
C GLY A 149 -28.33 15.33 -8.65
N ALA A 150 -26.99 15.30 -8.53
CA ALA A 150 -26.14 14.71 -9.54
C ALA A 150 -26.41 13.21 -9.76
N THR A 151 -26.28 12.80 -11.03
CA THR A 151 -26.23 11.38 -11.40
C THR A 151 -24.81 10.88 -11.29
N ILE A 152 -24.57 9.89 -10.44
CA ILE A 152 -23.24 9.34 -10.18
C ILE A 152 -23.12 7.95 -10.78
N ASN A 153 -22.18 7.73 -11.70
CA ASN A 153 -21.92 6.40 -12.21
C ASN A 153 -21.21 5.57 -11.14
N VAL A 154 -21.77 4.41 -10.80
CA VAL A 154 -21.18 3.51 -9.82
C VAL A 154 -20.90 2.17 -10.51
N GLY A 155 -19.65 1.71 -10.43
CA GLY A 155 -19.20 0.47 -11.04
C GLY A 155 -19.62 -0.77 -10.23
N TYR A 156 -20.19 -1.76 -10.92
CA TYR A 156 -20.60 -3.05 -10.36
C TYR A 156 -20.11 -4.22 -11.20
N PHE A 157 -19.90 -5.37 -10.57
CA PHE A 157 -19.80 -6.64 -11.28
C PHE A 157 -21.20 -7.19 -11.52
N GLU A 158 -21.46 -7.59 -12.75
CA GLU A 158 -22.65 -8.38 -13.06
C GLU A 158 -22.30 -9.85 -12.82
N LYS A 159 -23.08 -10.51 -11.97
CA LYS A 159 -22.99 -11.95 -11.82
C LYS A 159 -23.42 -12.57 -13.15
N LYS A 160 -22.52 -13.26 -13.84
CA LYS A 160 -22.94 -14.12 -14.97
C LYS A 160 -23.74 -15.27 -14.38
N ASP A 161 -25.00 -15.39 -14.80
CA ASP A 161 -25.76 -16.62 -14.57
C ASP A 161 -25.09 -17.72 -15.41
N GLU A 162 -24.44 -18.67 -14.74
CA GLU A 162 -23.97 -19.93 -15.33
C GLU A 162 -25.11 -20.93 -15.53
#